data_AF-A0A965Q9X8-F1
#
_entry.id   AF-A0A965Q9X8-F1
#
_cell.length_a   1.000
_cell.length_b   1.000
_cell.length_c   1.000
_cell.angle_alpha   90.00
_cell.angle_beta   90.00
_cell.angle_gamma   90.00
#
_symmetry.space_group_name_H-M   'P 1'
#
loop_
_entity.id
_entity.type
_entity.pdbx_description
1 polymer ?
#
loop_
_entity_poly.entity_id
_entity_poly.type
_entity_poly.pdbx_seq_one_letter_code
_entity_poly.pdbx_strand_id
1 'polypeptide(L)'
;MANQLKSALDASSVRARGIADRVAQASSQTAQFSIPGQPASQGAPIDLETEMVGLADEQLRYEATAKLLEKTYSGLRDALREK
;
A
#
# COMPACT_ATOMS: atom_id res chain seq x y z
N MET A 1 -3.80 21.34 -7.56
CA MET A 1 -3.76 20.69 -6.23
C MET A 1 -4.63 19.43 -6.19
N ALA A 2 -5.96 19.49 -6.36
CA ALA A 2 -6.82 18.29 -6.28
C ALA A 2 -6.44 17.14 -7.23
N ASN A 3 -6.07 17.44 -8.49
CA ASN A 3 -5.63 16.41 -9.45
C ASN A 3 -4.29 15.74 -9.06
N GLN A 4 -3.40 16.48 -8.40
CA GLN A 4 -2.13 15.93 -7.89
C GLN A 4 -2.35 15.02 -6.68
N LEU A 5 -3.25 15.41 -5.77
CA LEU A 5 -3.64 14.59 -4.62
C LEU A 5 -4.31 13.28 -5.03
N LYS A 6 -5.20 13.34 -6.03
CA LYS A 6 -5.81 12.13 -6.62
C LYS A 6 -4.75 11.22 -7.23
N SER A 7 -3.85 11.76 -8.04
CA SER A 7 -2.76 10.98 -8.64
C SER A 7 -1.83 10.35 -7.59
N ALA A 8 -1.53 11.07 -6.51
CA ALA A 8 -0.76 10.54 -5.39
C ALA A 8 -1.49 9.40 -4.66
N LEU A 9 -2.81 9.50 -4.49
CA LEU A 9 -3.65 8.46 -3.89
C LEU A 9 -3.72 7.20 -4.76
N ASP A 10 -3.86 7.37 -6.07
CA ASP A 10 -3.88 6.25 -7.04
C ASP A 10 -2.52 5.52 -7.02
N ALA A 11 -1.41 6.29 -7.04
CA ALA A 11 -0.07 5.72 -6.94
C ALA A 11 0.18 4.99 -5.62
N SER A 12 -0.35 5.52 -4.51
CA SER A 12 -0.27 4.87 -3.19
C SER A 12 -1.06 3.57 -3.14
N SER A 13 -2.24 3.54 -3.74
CA SER A 13 -3.08 2.33 -3.85
C SER A 13 -2.38 1.20 -4.62
N VAL A 14 -1.69 1.54 -5.71
CA VAL A 14 -0.92 0.55 -6.50
C VAL A 14 0.26 0.01 -5.69
N ARG A 15 0.99 0.88 -4.98
CA ARG A 15 2.10 0.46 -4.11
C ARG A 15 1.65 -0.44 -2.98
N ALA A 16 0.55 -0.10 -2.30
CA ALA A 16 0.00 -0.90 -1.20
C ALA A 16 -0.37 -2.32 -1.65
N ARG A 17 -0.99 -2.47 -2.84
CA ARG A 17 -1.27 -3.79 -3.44
C ARG A 17 0.00 -4.57 -3.72
N GLY A 18 1.00 -3.94 -4.33
CA GLY A 18 2.27 -4.61 -4.63
C GLY A 18 3.04 -5.06 -3.38
N ILE A 19 2.99 -4.28 -2.28
CA ILE A 19 3.56 -4.69 -0.99
C ILE A 19 2.77 -5.86 -0.41
N ALA A 20 1.44 -5.79 -0.43
CA ALA A 20 0.58 -6.88 0.07
C ALA A 20 0.81 -8.21 -0.66
N ASP A 21 1.00 -8.17 -1.99
CA ASP A 21 1.33 -9.36 -2.78
C ASP A 21 2.69 -9.97 -2.37
N ARG A 22 3.71 -9.14 -2.10
CA ARG A 22 5.02 -9.61 -1.63
C ARG A 22 4.94 -10.20 -0.22
N VAL A 23 4.21 -9.55 0.69
CA VAL A 23 3.96 -10.08 2.05
C VAL A 23 3.24 -11.41 1.98
N ALA A 24 2.22 -11.55 1.12
CA ALA A 24 1.50 -12.81 0.93
C ALA A 24 2.43 -13.92 0.41
N GLN A 25 3.25 -13.63 -0.61
CA GLN A 25 4.23 -14.59 -1.12
C GLN A 25 5.25 -15.02 -0.05
N ALA A 26 5.84 -14.06 0.66
CA ALA A 26 6.82 -14.35 1.70
C ALA A 26 6.23 -15.15 2.88
N SER A 27 4.98 -14.85 3.25
CA SER A 27 4.25 -15.62 4.28
C SER A 27 4.00 -17.06 3.85
N SER A 28 3.68 -17.30 2.58
CA SER A 28 3.47 -18.65 2.03
C SER A 28 4.75 -19.46 1.93
N GLN A 29 5.89 -18.83 1.60
CA GLN A 29 7.20 -19.49 1.63
C GLN A 29 7.59 -19.92 3.05
N THR A 30 7.28 -19.09 4.05
CA THR A 30 7.55 -19.41 5.46
C THR A 30 6.64 -20.54 5.97
N ALA A 31 5.42 -20.65 5.47
CA ALA A 31 4.47 -21.72 5.80
C ALA A 31 4.74 -23.05 5.06
N GLN A 32 5.71 -23.08 4.15
CA GLN A 32 6.04 -24.25 3.36
C GLN A 32 6.84 -25.24 4.21
N PHE A 33 6.17 -26.30 4.71
CA PHE A 33 6.84 -27.42 5.35
C PHE A 33 7.93 -27.95 4.42
N SER A 34 9.18 -27.99 4.90
CA SER A 34 10.32 -28.45 4.12
C SER A 34 10.12 -29.92 3.75
N ILE A 35 9.74 -30.20 2.50
CA ILE A 35 9.68 -31.58 1.99
C ILE A 35 11.12 -32.01 1.69
N PRO A 36 11.64 -33.06 2.34
CA PRO A 36 13.00 -33.53 2.08
C PRO A 36 13.18 -33.91 0.61
N GLY A 37 14.15 -33.30 -0.07
CA GLY A 37 14.50 -33.62 -1.46
C GLY A 37 13.86 -32.74 -2.53
N GLN A 38 13.03 -31.75 -2.18
CA GLN A 38 12.47 -30.81 -3.14
C GLN A 38 13.28 -29.49 -3.13
N PRO A 39 13.76 -28.99 -4.27
CA PRO A 39 14.50 -27.74 -4.30
C PRO A 39 13.60 -26.60 -3.82
N ALA A 40 14.00 -25.90 -2.76
CA ALA A 40 13.34 -24.70 -2.32
C ALA A 40 13.27 -23.72 -3.50
N SER A 41 12.07 -23.22 -3.80
CA SER A 41 11.85 -22.20 -4.83
C SER A 41 12.82 -21.03 -4.57
N GLN A 42 13.77 -20.81 -5.48
CA GLN A 42 14.89 -19.88 -5.36
C GLN A 42 14.47 -18.39 -5.49
N GLY A 43 13.40 -17.98 -4.82
CA GLY A 43 13.15 -16.56 -4.58
C GLY A 43 14.15 -16.06 -3.53
N ALA A 44 14.76 -14.90 -3.75
CA ALA A 44 15.56 -14.24 -2.73
C ALA A 44 14.74 -14.15 -1.42
N PRO A 45 15.33 -14.41 -0.25
CA PRO A 45 14.59 -14.36 1.01
C PRO A 45 14.01 -12.95 1.18
N ILE A 46 12.68 -12.86 1.14
CA ILE A 46 11.95 -11.61 1.38
C ILE A 46 11.90 -11.42 2.89
N ASP A 47 12.43 -10.29 3.37
CA ASP A 47 12.31 -9.90 4.77
C ASP A 47 10.87 -9.43 5.06
N LEU A 48 10.10 -10.34 5.64
CA LEU A 48 8.70 -10.12 6.04
C LEU A 48 8.55 -8.94 7.00
N GLU A 49 9.49 -8.75 7.92
CA GLU A 49 9.38 -7.67 8.91
C GLU A 49 9.48 -6.31 8.22
N THR A 50 10.47 -6.15 7.35
CA THR A 50 10.66 -4.93 6.55
C THR A 50 9.47 -4.66 5.63
N GLU A 51 8.93 -5.67 4.95
CA GLU A 51 7.76 -5.49 4.05
C GLU A 51 6.47 -5.17 4.83
N MET A 52 6.25 -5.75 6.01
CA MET A 52 5.10 -5.40 6.86
C MET A 52 5.18 -3.97 7.39
N VAL A 53 6.37 -3.50 7.78
CA VAL A 53 6.60 -2.09 8.17
C VAL A 53 6.34 -1.17 6.98
N GLY A 54 6.85 -1.52 5.79
CA GLY A 54 6.60 -0.79 4.56
C GLY A 54 5.10 -0.73 4.20
N LEU A 55 4.37 -1.83 4.40
CA LEU A 55 2.92 -1.86 4.21
C LEU A 55 2.21 -0.89 5.15
N ALA A 56 2.56 -0.89 6.44
CA ALA A 56 1.95 -0.01 7.43
C ALA A 56 2.21 1.48 7.14
N ASP A 57 3.43 1.86 6.74
CA ASP A 57 3.73 3.24 6.33
C ASP A 57 2.90 3.66 5.12
N GLU A 58 2.78 2.79 4.12
CA GLU A 58 2.01 3.10 2.92
C GLU A 58 0.51 3.24 3.22
N GLN A 59 -0.04 2.45 4.16
CA GLN A 59 -1.43 2.60 4.61
C GLN A 59 -1.66 3.95 5.30
N LEU A 60 -0.73 4.37 6.17
CA LEU A 60 -0.82 5.67 6.84
C LEU A 60 -0.75 6.82 5.83
N ARG A 61 0.14 6.72 4.85
CA ARG A 61 0.29 7.72 3.78
C ARG A 61 -0.95 7.78 2.87
N TYR A 62 -1.56 6.62 2.57
CA TYR A 62 -2.81 6.54 1.83
C TYR A 62 -3.94 7.28 2.59
N GLU A 63 -4.15 6.96 3.87
CA GLU A 63 -5.21 7.54 4.68
C GLU A 63 -5.05 9.06 4.83
N ALA A 64 -3.82 9.52 5.08
CA ALA A 64 -3.51 10.96 5.17
C ALA A 64 -3.83 11.69 3.86
N THR A 65 -3.46 11.09 2.72
CA THR A 65 -3.71 11.67 1.38
C THR A 65 -5.21 11.70 1.07
N ALA A 66 -5.94 10.64 1.43
CA ALA A 66 -7.39 10.55 1.25
C ALA A 66 -8.12 11.65 2.06
N LYS A 67 -7.78 11.81 3.34
CA LYS A 67 -8.36 12.86 4.20
C LYS A 67 -8.07 14.26 3.68
N LEU A 68 -6.85 14.50 3.19
CA LEU A 68 -6.49 15.80 2.61
C LEU A 68 -7.28 16.09 1.33
N LEU A 69 -7.47 15.09 0.48
CA LEU A 69 -8.28 15.20 -0.73
C LEU A 69 -9.75 15.51 -0.40
N GLU A 70 -10.34 14.78 0.55
CA GLU A 70 -11.70 15.02 1.05
C GLU A 70 -11.87 16.45 1.53
N LYS A 71 -10.97 16.94 2.40
CA LYS A 71 -10.98 18.32 2.91
C LYS A 71 -10.85 19.37 1.80
N THR A 72 -10.05 19.07 0.77
CA THR A 72 -9.87 19.98 -0.37
C THR A 72 -11.18 20.10 -1.17
N TYR A 73 -11.87 18.98 -1.41
CA TYR A 73 -13.15 18.99 -2.11
C TYR A 73 -14.28 19.61 -1.28
N SER A 74 -14.29 19.39 0.04
CA SER A 74 -15.29 20.01 0.92
C SER A 74 -15.16 21.54 0.89
N GLY A 75 -13.94 22.08 1.03
CA GLY A 75 -13.70 23.52 0.95
C GLY A 75 -14.08 24.12 -0.41
N LEU A 76 -13.82 23.41 -1.51
CA LEU A 76 -14.26 23.80 -2.85
C LEU A 76 -15.79 23.87 -2.96
N ARG A 77 -16.49 22.87 -2.41
CA ARG A 77 -17.96 22.83 -2.43
C ARG A 77 -18.57 23.96 -1.60
N ASP A 78 -17.99 24.25 -0.45
CA ASP A 78 -18.50 25.30 0.43
C ASP A 78 -18.28 26.69 -0.20
N ALA A 79 -17.11 26.95 -0.80
CA ALA A 79 -16.84 28.17 -1.56
C ALA A 79 -17.75 28.36 -2.78
N LEU A 80 -18.23 27.27 -3.39
CA LEU A 80 -19.21 27.31 -4.48
C LEU A 80 -20.64 27.60 -3.99
N ARG A 81 -20.98 27.23 -2.75
CA ARG A 81 -22.31 27.50 -2.15
C ARG A 81 -22.45 28.91 -1.61
N GLU A 82 -21.34 29.54 -1.23
CA GLU A 82 -21.31 30.89 -0.67
C GLU A 82 -21.30 31.99 -1.75
N LYS A 83 -21.28 31.61 -3.03
CA LYS A 83 -21.50 32.47 -4.19
C LYS A 83 -22.94 32.42 -4.67
#